data_AF-A0A702IGE0-F1
#
_entry.id   AF-A0A702IGE0-F1
#
_cell.length_a   1.000
_cell.length_b   1.000
_cell.length_c   1.000
_cell.angle_alpha   90.00
_cell.angle_beta   90.00
_cell.angle_gamma   90.00
#
_symmetry.space_group_name_H-M   'P 1'
#
loop_
_entity.id
_entity.type
_entity.pdbx_description
1 polymer ?
#
loop_
_entity_poly.entity_id
_entity_poly.type
_entity_poly.pdbx_seq_one_letter_code
_entity_poly.pdbx_strand_id
1 'polypeptide(L)' 'AQGTQVDNAFGYPVSNSQFFAATKSSGMANLVNNFPVAWFAIGR' A
#
# COMPACT_ATOMS: atom_id res chain seq x y z
N ALA A 1 13.08 -3.42 -9.80
CA ALA A 1 13.49 -3.13 -8.41
C ALA A 1 12.27 -2.71 -7.59
N GLN A 2 12.35 -2.77 -6.26
CA GLN A 2 11.29 -2.24 -5.39
C GLN A 2 11.14 -0.73 -5.65
N GLY A 3 9.92 -0.25 -5.90
CA GLY A 3 9.65 1.16 -6.20
C GLY A 3 9.78 1.58 -7.68
N THR A 4 10.19 0.69 -8.60
CA THR A 4 10.31 1.04 -10.04
C THR A 4 8.96 1.30 -10.72
N GLN A 5 7.87 0.72 -10.20
CA GLN A 5 6.54 0.80 -10.81
C GLN A 5 5.44 1.18 -9.83
N VAL A 6 5.78 1.67 -8.63
CA VAL A 6 4.81 2.12 -7.63
C VAL A 6 4.82 3.64 -7.63
N ASP A 7 3.72 4.26 -8.03
CA ASP A 7 3.61 5.72 -7.97
C ASP A 7 3.36 6.18 -6.54
N ASN A 8 2.50 5.49 -5.79
CA ASN A 8 2.14 5.84 -4.42
C ASN A 8 1.66 4.61 -3.64
N ALA A 9 2.02 4.54 -2.36
CA ALA A 9 1.38 3.66 -1.37
C ALA A 9 0.30 4.45 -0.63
N PHE A 10 -0.85 3.83 -0.38
CA PHE A 10 -1.96 4.43 0.35
C PHE A 10 -2.66 3.40 1.24
N GLY A 11 -3.32 3.87 2.28
CA GLY A 11 -3.97 2.99 3.24
C GLY A 11 -4.76 3.76 4.29
N TYR A 12 -5.58 3.04 5.04
CA TYR A 12 -6.38 3.58 6.12
C TYR A 12 -6.67 2.52 7.19
N PRO A 13 -6.81 2.91 8.48
CA PRO A 13 -7.18 1.97 9.54
C PRO A 13 -8.60 1.47 9.33
N VAL A 14 -8.79 0.15 9.44
CA VAL A 14 -10.12 -0.50 9.39
C VAL A 14 -10.66 -0.71 10.79
N SER A 15 -9.77 -1.10 11.72
CA SER A 15 -10.06 -1.26 13.15
C SER A 15 -8.77 -1.15 13.96
N ASN A 16 -8.85 -1.35 15.28
CA ASN A 16 -7.68 -1.36 16.16
C ASN A 16 -6.71 -2.53 15.87
N SER A 17 -7.13 -3.54 15.10
CA SER A 17 -6.30 -4.71 14.75
C SER A 17 -6.16 -4.93 13.25
N GLN A 18 -6.71 -4.05 12.42
CA GLN A 18 -6.74 -4.22 10.97
C GLN A 18 -6.44 -2.91 10.23
N PHE A 19 -5.61 -3.01 9.19
CA PHE A 19 -5.23 -1.90 8.35
C PHE A 19 -5.36 -2.30 6.88
N PHE A 20 -5.93 -1.41 6.07
CA PHE A 20 -5.93 -1.57 4.61
C PHE A 20 -4.71 -0.87 4.03
N ALA A 21 -3.96 -1.56 3.18
CA ALA A 21 -2.81 -1.01 2.48
C ALA A 21 -2.79 -1.46 1.02
N ALA A 22 -2.51 -0.55 0.10
CA ALA A 22 -2.40 -0.84 -1.33
C ALA A 22 -1.38 0.08 -2.02
N THR A 23 -0.93 -0.38 -3.19
CA THR A 23 -0.09 0.40 -4.12
C THR A 23 -0.81 0.62 -5.43
N LYS A 24 -0.58 1.77 -6.06
CA LYS A 24 -0.96 1.99 -7.46
C LYS A 24 0.25 1.84 -8.37
N SER A 25 0.07 1.16 -9.51
CA SER A 25 1.14 1.08 -10.50
C SER A 25 1.30 2.39 -11.27
N SER A 26 2.55 2.80 -11.48
CA SER A 26 2.92 3.94 -12.34
C SER A 26 3.01 3.60 -13.82
N GLY A 27 3.27 2.32 -14.13
CA GLY A 27 3.45 1.84 -15.50
C GLY A 27 2.21 1.14 -16.09
N MET A 28 1.17 0.92 -15.29
CA MET A 28 -0.03 0.17 -15.70
C MET A 28 -1.31 0.89 -15.24
N ALA A 29 -2.13 1.27 -16.21
CA ALA A 29 -3.40 1.95 -15.93
C ALA A 29 -4.32 1.05 -15.09
N ASN A 30 -4.88 1.62 -14.03
CA ASN A 30 -5.86 0.99 -13.14
C ASN A 30 -5.39 -0.27 -12.40
N LEU A 31 -4.09 -0.58 -12.38
CA LEU A 31 -3.58 -1.67 -11.55
C LEU A 31 -3.38 -1.19 -10.11
N VAL A 32 -4.29 -1.62 -9.24
CA VAL A 32 -4.21 -1.46 -7.79
C VAL A 32 -3.82 -2.81 -7.19
N ASN A 33 -2.84 -2.80 -6.29
CA ASN A 33 -2.43 -3.93 -5.45
C ASN A 33 -1.69 -5.10 -6.15
N ASN A 34 -0.45 -4.87 -6.60
CA ASN A 34 0.41 -5.93 -7.14
C ASN A 34 1.86 -5.84 -6.63
N PHE A 35 2.11 -5.01 -5.62
CA PHE A 35 3.44 -4.77 -5.06
C PHE A 35 3.37 -4.86 -3.53
N PRO A 36 4.41 -5.42 -2.88
CA PRO A 36 4.42 -5.57 -1.43
C PRO A 36 4.40 -4.20 -0.73
N VAL A 37 3.55 -4.07 0.28
CA VAL A 37 3.49 -2.90 1.16
C VAL A 37 3.98 -3.29 2.55
N ALA A 38 5.03 -2.60 3.03
CA ALA A 38 5.42 -2.67 4.42
C ALA A 38 4.64 -1.62 5.22
N TRP A 39 4.14 -1.98 6.40
CA TRP A 39 3.45 -1.07 7.31
C TRP A 39 3.90 -1.31 8.75
N PHE A 40 3.77 -0.27 9.58
CA PHE A 40 4.08 -0.30 11.00
C PHE A 40 2.97 0.42 11.75
N ALA A 41 2.48 -0.19 12.83
CA ALA A 41 1.45 0.38 13.68
C ALA A 41 2.01 0.64 15.08
N ILE A 42 1.71 1.82 15.63
CA ILE A 42 2.05 2.22 16.99
C ILE A 42 0.74 2.35 17.77
N GLY A 43 0.58 1.54 18.81
CA GLY A 43 -0.55 1.61 19.75
C GLY A 43 -0.19 2.40 21.02
N ARG A 44 -1.21 2.73 21.81
CA ARG A 44 -1.07 3.12 23.23
C ARG A 44 -1.39 1.94 24.11
#